data_AF-A0A7C5DYU8-F1
#
_entry.id   AF-A0A7C5DYU8-F1
#
_cell.length_a   1.000
_cell.length_b   1.000
_cell.length_c   1.000
_cell.angle_alpha   90.00
_cell.angle_beta   90.00
_cell.angle_gamma   90.00
#
_symmetry.space_group_name_H-M   'P 1'
#
loop_
_entity.id
_entity.type
_entity.pdbx_description
1 polymer ?
#
loop_
_entity_poly.entity_id
_entity_poly.type
_entity_poly.pdbx_seq_one_letter_code
_entity_poly.pdbx_strand_id
1 'polypeptide(L)'
;MYCNLKNRSLTKLLDFSPEEIKYLLDLSRKLKEEKYSGIEKQRLKGENIVLIFEKTSTRTRCAFEVAAYDQGAGVTFLGPTSSQFGHKESIKDSARVL
;
A
#
# COMPACT_ATOMS: atom_id res chain seq x y z
N MET A 1 -8.33 -21.37 -9.62
CA MET A 1 -8.16 -21.33 -8.15
C MET A 1 -8.26 -19.89 -7.71
N TYR A 2 -9.16 -19.57 -6.77
CA TYR A 2 -9.42 -18.19 -6.34
C TYR A 2 -8.46 -17.84 -5.19
N CYS A 3 -7.50 -16.95 -5.44
CA CYS A 3 -6.58 -16.47 -4.41
C CYS A 3 -7.21 -15.25 -3.73
N ASN A 4 -7.75 -15.42 -2.52
CA ASN A 4 -8.34 -14.32 -1.75
C ASN A 4 -7.35 -13.78 -0.73
N LEU A 5 -6.79 -12.59 -1.00
CA LEU A 5 -5.86 -11.88 -0.11
C LEU A 5 -6.51 -10.71 0.62
N LYS A 6 -7.85 -10.59 0.61
CA LYS A 6 -8.55 -9.50 1.29
C LYS A 6 -8.25 -9.52 2.79
N ASN A 7 -7.93 -8.36 3.35
CA ASN A 7 -7.58 -8.16 4.76
C ASN A 7 -6.32 -8.94 5.24
N ARG A 8 -5.45 -9.39 4.31
CA ARG A 8 -4.15 -9.99 4.66
C ARG A 8 -3.06 -8.92 4.70
N SER A 9 -2.21 -8.98 5.72
CA SER A 9 -1.00 -8.15 5.82
C SER A 9 0.19 -8.84 5.15
N LEU A 10 1.03 -8.07 4.45
CA LEU A 10 2.31 -8.53 3.89
C LEU A 10 3.45 -8.18 4.86
N THR A 11 3.67 -9.03 5.86
CA THR A 11 4.76 -8.85 6.84
C THR A 11 6.05 -9.53 6.40
N LYS A 12 5.95 -10.76 5.89
CA LYS A 12 7.07 -11.54 5.35
C LYS A 12 6.59 -12.37 4.17
N LEU A 13 7.48 -12.64 3.22
CA LEU A 13 7.16 -13.49 2.06
C LEU A 13 6.87 -14.95 2.45
N LEU A 14 7.42 -15.42 3.57
CA LEU A 14 7.18 -16.76 4.10
C LEU A 14 5.74 -16.97 4.57
N ASP A 15 4.96 -15.89 4.75
CA ASP A 15 3.55 -15.96 5.14
C ASP A 15 2.62 -16.21 3.94
N PHE A 16 3.18 -16.43 2.75
CA PHE A 16 2.47 -16.59 1.48
C PHE A 16 2.84 -17.89 0.79
N SER A 17 1.84 -18.55 0.19
CA SER A 17 2.09 -19.73 -0.65
C SER A 17 2.71 -19.33 -2.00
N PRO A 18 3.39 -20.25 -2.70
CA PRO A 18 3.89 -20.00 -4.05
C PRO A 18 2.79 -19.54 -5.03
N GLU A 19 1.57 -20.05 -4.89
CA GLU A 19 0.41 -19.67 -5.70
C GLU A 19 -0.06 -18.24 -5.38
N GLU A 20 -0.07 -17.85 -4.11
CA GLU A 20 -0.41 -16.48 -3.68
C GLU A 20 0.62 -15.47 -4.21
N ILE A 21 1.91 -15.82 -4.15
CA ILE A 21 2.99 -14.99 -4.71
C ILE A 21 2.85 -14.88 -6.23
N LYS A 22 2.60 -15.99 -6.92
CA LYS A 22 2.38 -16.00 -8.37
C LYS A 22 1.20 -15.12 -8.75
N TYR A 23 0.10 -15.18 -8.00
CA TYR A 23 -1.05 -14.31 -8.19
C TYR A 23 -0.68 -12.82 -8.06
N LEU A 24 0.09 -12.43 -7.05
CA LEU A 24 0.55 -11.04 -6.87
C LEU A 24 1.44 -10.57 -8.03
N LEU A 25 2.31 -11.45 -8.55
CA LEU A 25 3.17 -11.14 -9.72
C LEU A 25 2.34 -10.96 -10.99
N ASP A 26 1.37 -11.85 -11.23
CA ASP A 26 0.46 -11.77 -12.38
C ASP A 26 -0.41 -10.50 -12.32
N LEU A 27 -0.91 -10.15 -11.14
CA LEU A 27 -1.66 -8.91 -10.92
C LEU A 27 -0.78 -7.68 -11.17
N SER A 28 0.46 -7.68 -10.66
CA SER A 28 1.40 -6.58 -10.85
C SER A 28 1.72 -6.35 -12.33
N ARG A 29 1.91 -7.42 -13.10
CA ARG A 29 2.10 -7.35 -14.55
C ARG A 29 0.88 -6.75 -15.25
N LYS A 30 -0.32 -7.22 -14.91
CA LYS A 30 -1.56 -6.71 -15.49
C LYS A 30 -1.77 -5.22 -15.22
N LEU A 31 -1.61 -4.77 -13.98
CA LEU A 31 -1.76 -3.36 -13.62
C LEU A 31 -0.74 -2.48 -14.36
N LYS A 32 0.49 -2.99 -14.51
CA LYS A 32 1.52 -2.35 -15.31
C LYS A 32 1.08 -2.20 -16.77
N GLU A 33 0.63 -3.27 -17.41
CA GLU A 33 0.14 -3.27 -18.79
C GLU A 33 -1.04 -2.31 -18.99
N GLU A 34 -2.04 -2.32 -18.09
CA GLU A 34 -3.19 -1.41 -18.12
C GLU A 34 -2.75 0.07 -18.05
N LYS A 35 -1.78 0.38 -17.17
CA LYS A 35 -1.20 1.72 -17.06
C LYS A 35 -0.50 2.15 -18.34
N TYR A 36 0.35 1.30 -18.92
CA TYR A 36 1.08 1.63 -20.15
C TYR A 36 0.19 1.76 -21.39
N SER A 37 -0.93 1.03 -21.41
CA SER A 37 -1.90 1.11 -22.51
C SER A 37 -2.96 2.20 -22.33
N GLY A 38 -2.92 2.95 -21.22
CA GLY A 38 -3.85 4.05 -20.94
C GLY A 38 -5.28 3.59 -20.63
N ILE A 39 -5.49 2.30 -20.32
CA ILE A 39 -6.79 1.71 -19.96
C ILE A 39 -6.87 1.38 -18.46
N GLU A 40 -6.00 2.02 -17.68
CA GLU A 40 -5.96 1.93 -16.22
C GLU A 40 -7.37 2.15 -15.62
N LYS A 41 -7.69 1.37 -14.60
CA LYS A 41 -8.97 1.43 -13.90
C LYS A 41 -8.71 1.68 -12.43
N GLN A 42 -9.17 2.83 -11.95
CA GLN A 42 -9.12 3.20 -10.55
C GLN A 42 -10.00 2.27 -9.71
N ARG A 43 -9.37 1.34 -9.00
CA ARG A 43 -10.05 0.35 -8.16
C ARG A 43 -10.17 0.75 -6.70
N LEU A 44 -9.43 1.77 -6.26
CA LEU A 44 -9.34 2.22 -4.87
C LEU A 44 -9.89 3.64 -4.69
N LYS A 45 -10.81 4.06 -5.57
CA LYS A 45 -11.42 5.38 -5.50
C LYS A 45 -12.21 5.56 -4.20
N GLY A 46 -11.84 6.57 -3.42
CA GLY A 46 -12.46 6.86 -2.12
C GLY A 46 -11.81 6.13 -0.94
N GLU A 47 -10.85 5.24 -1.21
CA GLU A 47 -10.04 4.60 -0.18
C GLU A 47 -8.88 5.52 0.23
N ASN A 48 -8.40 5.36 1.48
CA ASN A 48 -7.29 6.13 2.01
C ASN A 48 -6.15 5.20 2.46
N ILE A 49 -4.92 5.56 2.11
CA ILE A 49 -3.69 4.83 2.47
C ILE A 49 -2.83 5.74 3.33
N VAL A 50 -2.42 5.25 4.49
CA VAL A 50 -1.50 5.96 5.39
C VAL A 50 -0.11 5.34 5.27
N LEU A 51 0.87 6.19 5.00
CA LEU A 51 2.28 5.84 4.87
C LEU A 51 3.03 6.26 6.13
N ILE A 52 3.30 5.31 7.02
CA ILE A 52 4.03 5.53 8.27
C ILE A 52 5.48 5.10 8.10
N PHE A 53 6.43 6.02 8.25
CA PHE A 53 7.85 5.76 8.08
C PHE A 53 8.64 6.18 9.34
N GLU A 54 9.24 5.20 10.03
CA GLU A 54 10.21 5.47 11.10
C GLU A 54 11.55 5.98 10.57
N LYS A 55 11.91 5.58 9.34
CA LYS A 55 13.10 6.03 8.62
C LYS A 55 12.71 6.50 7.23
N THR A 56 13.31 7.59 6.77
CA THR A 56 13.00 8.14 5.46
C THR A 56 13.45 7.19 4.35
N SER A 57 12.54 6.88 3.42
CA SER A 57 12.84 6.14 2.19
C SER A 57 12.08 6.73 1.01
N THR A 58 12.79 7.47 0.16
CA THR A 58 12.20 8.15 -1.01
C THR A 58 11.64 7.15 -2.01
N ARG A 59 12.36 6.08 -2.32
CA ARG A 59 11.92 5.08 -3.31
C ARG A 59 10.65 4.35 -2.87
N THR A 60 10.60 3.93 -1.60
CA THR A 60 9.44 3.24 -1.05
C THR A 60 8.24 4.19 -1.02
N ARG A 61 8.42 5.41 -0.49
CA ARG A 61 7.37 6.43 -0.46
C ARG A 61 6.80 6.69 -1.85
N CYS A 62 7.65 7.04 -2.82
CA CYS A 62 7.18 7.35 -4.16
C CYS A 62 6.49 6.17 -4.84
N ALA A 63 6.96 4.93 -4.63
CA ALA A 63 6.30 3.75 -5.19
C ALA A 63 4.87 3.58 -4.66
N PHE A 64 4.66 3.74 -3.35
CA PHE A 64 3.33 3.65 -2.76
C PHE A 64 2.43 4.84 -3.13
N GLU A 65 2.97 6.06 -3.11
CA GLU A 65 2.22 7.26 -3.51
C GLU A 65 1.73 7.13 -4.95
N VAL A 66 2.62 6.81 -5.90
CA VAL A 66 2.25 6.66 -7.31
C VAL A 66 1.23 5.53 -7.50
N ALA A 67 1.44 4.37 -6.87
CA ALA A 67 0.51 3.25 -6.99
C ALA A 67 -0.89 3.59 -6.44
N ALA A 68 -0.96 4.31 -5.32
CA ALA A 68 -2.21 4.77 -4.73
C ALA A 68 -2.93 5.77 -5.63
N TYR A 69 -2.20 6.78 -6.13
CA TYR A 69 -2.75 7.78 -7.05
C TYR A 69 -3.24 7.15 -8.35
N ASP A 70 -2.48 6.23 -8.93
CA ASP A 70 -2.89 5.48 -10.12
C ASP A 70 -4.24 4.80 -9.87
N GLN A 71 -4.44 4.19 -8.70
CA GLN A 71 -5.69 3.50 -8.36
C GLN A 71 -6.79 4.41 -7.81
N GLY A 72 -6.56 5.72 -7.69
CA GLY A 72 -7.54 6.70 -7.20
C GLY A 72 -7.68 6.81 -5.67
N ALA A 73 -6.75 6.22 -4.92
CA ALA A 73 -6.73 6.31 -3.46
C ALA A 73 -6.10 7.64 -2.97
N GLY A 74 -6.60 8.15 -1.85
CA GLY A 74 -5.95 9.24 -1.11
C GLY A 74 -4.74 8.72 -0.33
N VAL A 75 -3.70 9.55 -0.18
CA VAL A 75 -2.49 9.17 0.58
C VAL A 75 -2.18 10.20 1.66
N THR A 76 -1.94 9.72 2.88
CA THR A 76 -1.43 10.54 3.99
C THR A 76 -0.05 10.05 4.40
N PHE A 77 0.97 10.91 4.32
CA PHE A 77 2.34 10.56 4.71
C PHE A 77 2.66 11.06 6.12
N LEU A 78 3.10 10.13 6.98
CA LEU A 78 3.54 10.38 8.34
C LEU A 78 5.02 10.00 8.44
N GLY A 79 5.87 11.03 8.42
CA GLY A 79 7.31 10.87 8.49
C GLY A 79 7.85 11.00 9.92
N PRO A 80 9.15 10.70 10.12
CA PRO A 80 9.75 10.65 11.44
C PRO A 80 9.77 12.00 12.17
N THR A 81 9.72 13.12 11.43
CA THR A 81 9.71 14.49 11.97
C THR A 81 8.31 15.10 12.06
N SER A 82 7.33 14.60 11.31
CA SER A 82 5.96 15.16 11.28
C SER A 82 5.00 14.47 12.25
N SER A 83 5.45 13.38 12.87
CA SER A 83 4.59 12.46 13.60
C SER A 83 5.01 12.46 15.09
N GLN A 84 4.11 12.84 16.00
CA GLN A 84 4.31 12.74 17.47
C GLN A 84 4.20 11.28 17.97
N PHE A 85 4.37 10.32 17.06
CA PHE A 85 4.22 8.91 17.30
C PHE A 85 5.33 8.44 18.23
N GLY A 86 4.94 7.90 19.38
CA GLY A 86 5.88 7.46 20.43
C GLY A 86 6.25 8.54 21.46
N HIS A 87 5.73 9.78 21.37
CA HIS A 87 5.93 10.80 22.42
C HIS A 87 4.64 11.26 23.10
N LYS A 88 3.51 11.38 22.38
CA LYS A 88 2.19 11.73 22.99
C LYS A 88 1.02 10.86 22.55
N GLU A 89 1.12 10.16 21.42
CA GLU A 89 0.09 9.24 20.93
C GLU A 89 0.71 7.87 20.56
N SER A 90 -0.02 6.81 20.89
CA SER A 90 0.34 5.44 20.51
C SER A 90 0.03 5.21 19.03
N ILE A 91 0.90 4.47 18.33
CA ILE A 91 0.66 4.01 16.95
C ILE A 91 -0.72 3.36 16.83
N LYS A 92 -1.15 2.64 17.87
CA LYS A 92 -2.45 1.95 17.92
C LYS A 92 -3.63 2.93 17.97
N ASP A 93 -3.50 4.05 18.66
CA ASP A 93 -4.58 5.04 18.81
C ASP A 93 -4.70 5.89 17.55
N SER A 94 -3.57 6.29 16.96
CA SER A 94 -3.58 6.96 15.66
C SER A 94 -4.08 6.04 14.53
N ALA A 95 -3.78 4.74 14.57
CA ALA A 95 -4.32 3.75 13.62
C ALA A 95 -5.83 3.46 13.78
N ARG A 96 -6.47 3.91 14.87
CA ARG A 96 -7.93 3.78 15.07
C ARG A 96 -8.73 4.98 14.55
N VAL A 97 -8.07 6.14 14.42
CA VAL A 97 -8.69 7.38 13.95
C VAL A 97 -8.63 7.49 12.42
N LEU A 98 -7.72 6.74 11.79
CA LEU A 98 -7.48 6.67 10.36
C LEU A 98 -8.20 5.46 9.74
#